data_AF-A0AAV2DWI9-F1
#
_entry.id   AF-A0AAV2DWI9-F1
#
_cell.length_a   1.000
_cell.length_b   1.000
_cell.length_c   1.000
_cell.angle_alpha   90.00
_cell.angle_beta   90.00
_cell.angle_gamma   90.00
#
_symmetry.space_group_name_H-M   'P 1'
#
loop_
_entity.id
_entity.type
_entity.pdbx_description
1 polymer ?
#
loop_
_entity_poly.entity_id
_entity_poly.type
_entity_poly.pdbx_seq_one_letter_code
_entity_poly.pdbx_strand_id
1 'polypeptide(L)'
;MPKIPTSLEKPPELELKPLPPHLEYAFLMDDGKLLVIINSNLTPEKNTELIEVLRRHEKAIAWKITNIPGIIPTFCSHKILLEEGSNPVRQPQRRVNPNLEEVVKAEVIKLLDVDII
;
A
#
# COMPACT_ATOMS: atom_id res chain seq x y z
N MET A 1 -15.80 5.11 18.90
CA MET A 1 -15.10 5.02 17.60
C MET A 1 -13.67 4.59 17.86
N PRO A 2 -13.13 3.59 17.14
CA PRO A 2 -11.73 3.20 17.32
C PRO A 2 -10.86 4.40 16.94
N LYS A 3 -9.91 4.77 17.81
CA LYS A 3 -8.90 5.79 17.49
C LYS A 3 -8.05 5.23 16.36
N ILE A 4 -8.13 5.86 15.19
CA ILE A 4 -7.22 5.60 14.08
C ILE A 4 -5.81 5.95 14.58
N PRO A 5 -4.84 5.04 14.55
CA PRO A 5 -3.47 5.36 14.95
C PRO A 5 -2.91 6.43 14.01
N THR A 6 -2.58 7.59 14.56
CA THR A 6 -1.92 8.68 13.85
C THR A 6 -0.45 8.31 13.62
N SER A 7 -0.16 7.46 12.64
CA SER A 7 1.18 6.91 12.39
C SER A 7 1.89 7.61 11.21
N LEU A 8 2.17 8.92 11.36
CA LEU A 8 3.02 9.70 10.43
C LEU A 8 4.47 9.88 10.92
N GLU A 9 4.97 9.04 11.84
CA GLU A 9 6.26 9.30 12.50
C GLU A 9 7.49 9.22 11.56
N LYS A 10 7.46 8.38 10.51
CA LYS A 10 8.54 8.36 9.50
C LYS A 10 8.08 7.72 8.19
N PRO A 11 8.28 8.36 7.02
CA PRO A 11 8.11 7.71 5.73
C PRO A 11 9.19 6.62 5.56
N PRO A 12 8.94 5.59 4.74
CA PRO A 12 10.00 4.67 4.32
C PRO A 12 11.14 5.47 3.67
N GLU A 13 12.38 5.05 3.87
CA GLU A 13 13.52 5.57 3.10
C GLU A 13 13.34 5.08 1.65
N LEU A 14 13.02 6.00 0.74
CA LEU A 14 12.69 5.68 -0.65
C LEU A 14 13.89 5.93 -1.54
N GLU A 15 14.42 4.88 -2.16
CA GLU A 15 15.32 5.03 -3.30
C GLU A 15 14.52 5.50 -4.53
N LEU A 16 14.68 6.76 -4.91
CA LEU A 16 14.00 7.34 -6.06
C LEU A 16 14.51 6.70 -7.34
N LYS A 17 13.62 5.98 -8.03
CA LYS A 17 13.91 5.42 -9.35
C LYS A 17 13.84 6.51 -10.42
N PRO A 18 14.60 6.39 -11.52
CA PRO A 18 14.45 7.30 -12.65
C PRO A 18 13.03 7.18 -13.22
N LEU A 19 12.39 8.34 -13.42
CA LEU A 19 11.04 8.41 -13.97
C LEU A 19 11.08 8.67 -15.48
N PRO A 20 10.05 8.23 -16.22
CA PRO A 20 9.78 8.69 -17.58
C PRO A 20 9.68 10.23 -17.64
N PRO A 21 9.99 10.87 -18.78
CA PRO A 21 10.05 12.33 -18.90
C PRO A 21 8.71 13.05 -18.65
N HIS A 22 7.58 12.34 -18.75
CA HIS A 22 6.25 12.89 -18.52
C HIS A 22 5.80 12.79 -17.05
N LEU A 23 6.66 12.29 -16.16
CA LEU A 23 6.37 12.13 -14.75
C LEU A 23 7.41 12.87 -13.90
N GLU A 24 6.96 13.43 -12.79
CA GLU A 24 7.81 14.08 -11.81
C GLU A 24 7.39 13.71 -10.38
N TYR A 25 8.33 13.90 -9.46
CA TYR A 25 8.10 13.71 -8.04
C TYR A 25 7.60 15.02 -7.41
N ALA A 26 6.56 14.92 -6.59
CA ALA A 26 6.09 16.02 -5.75
C ALA A 26 5.93 15.54 -4.30
N PHE A 27 6.12 16.45 -3.35
CA PHE A 27 5.97 16.17 -1.92
C PHE A 27 4.70 16.83 -1.41
N LEU A 28 3.88 16.07 -0.68
CA LEU A 28 2.66 16.62 -0.09
C LEU A 28 2.92 17.36 1.23
N MET A 29 4.01 17.07 1.95
CA MET A 29 4.34 17.75 3.21
C MET A 29 5.66 18.51 3.13
N ASP A 30 5.73 19.63 3.84
CA ASP A 30 6.86 20.57 3.79
C ASP A 30 8.15 19.99 4.41
N ASP A 31 8.05 18.88 5.15
CA ASP A 31 9.17 18.14 5.73
C ASP A 31 9.74 17.05 4.79
N GLY A 32 9.39 17.09 3.50
CA GLY A 32 9.88 16.13 2.49
C GLY A 32 9.24 14.74 2.63
N LYS A 33 8.09 14.64 3.28
CA LYS A 33 7.34 13.40 3.46
C LYS A 33 6.19 13.29 2.45
N LEU A 34 5.69 12.07 2.27
CA LEU A 34 4.56 11.72 1.40
C LEU A 34 4.81 12.09 -0.06
N LEU A 35 5.74 11.35 -0.67
CA LEU A 35 6.09 11.46 -2.08
C LEU A 35 4.94 10.96 -2.96
N VAL A 36 4.56 11.75 -3.95
CA VAL A 36 3.64 11.37 -5.02
C VAL A 36 4.32 11.54 -6.38
N ILE A 37 3.88 10.75 -7.35
CA ILE A 37 4.32 10.88 -8.74
C ILE A 37 3.18 11.55 -9.51
N ILE A 38 3.45 12.68 -10.13
CA ILE A 38 2.48 13.47 -10.90
C ILE A 38 2.97 13.66 -12.33
N ASN A 39 2.12 14.21 -13.20
CA ASN A 39 2.46 14.49 -14.59
C ASN A 39 3.27 15.79 -14.68
N SER A 40 4.44 15.75 -15.33
CA SER A 40 5.32 16.91 -15.49
C SER A 40 4.80 17.95 -16.49
N ASN A 41 3.79 17.61 -17.29
CA ASN A 41 3.18 18.52 -18.26
C ASN A 41 2.04 19.38 -17.67
N LEU A 42 1.82 19.35 -16.35
CA LEU A 42 0.82 20.19 -15.71
C LEU A 42 1.29 21.66 -15.65
N THR A 43 0.36 22.60 -15.84
CA THR A 43 0.67 24.00 -15.57
C THR A 43 0.91 24.20 -14.08
N PRO A 44 1.73 25.19 -13.67
CA PRO A 44 2.00 25.44 -12.26
C PRO A 44 0.74 25.58 -11.40
N GLU A 45 -0.31 26.23 -11.94
CA GLU A 45 -1.57 26.44 -11.26
C GLU A 45 -2.30 25.12 -10.98
N LYS A 46 -2.37 24.24 -11.99
CA LYS A 46 -2.98 22.91 -11.85
C LYS A 46 -2.18 22.00 -10.92
N ASN A 47 -0.86 22.16 -10.92
CA ASN A 47 0.01 21.42 -10.02
C ASN A 47 -0.30 21.81 -8.56
N THR A 48 -0.37 23.12 -8.26
CA THR A 48 -0.76 23.60 -6.93
C THR A 48 -2.14 23.11 -6.52
N GLU A 49 -3.14 23.22 -7.40
CA GLU A 49 -4.51 22.73 -7.13
C GLU A 49 -4.53 21.23 -6.83
N LEU A 50 -3.80 20.43 -7.60
CA LEU A 50 -3.68 18.98 -7.39
C LEU A 50 -3.05 18.65 -6.03
N ILE A 51 -1.93 19.31 -5.70
CA ILE A 51 -1.23 19.10 -4.43
C ILE A 51 -2.15 19.46 -3.25
N GLU A 52 -2.91 20.56 -3.34
CA GLU A 52 -3.86 20.96 -2.29
C GLU A 52 -4.96 19.91 -2.08
N VAL A 53 -5.51 19.36 -3.15
CA VAL A 53 -6.52 18.30 -3.07
C VAL A 53 -5.93 17.05 -2.43
N LEU A 54 -4.74 16.62 -2.87
CA LEU A 54 -4.07 15.44 -2.32
C LEU A 54 -3.73 15.62 -0.84
N ARG A 55 -3.26 16.81 -0.43
CA ARG A 55 -2.99 17.15 0.97
C ARG A 55 -4.27 17.11 1.81
N ARG A 56 -5.38 17.64 1.29
CA ARG A 56 -6.69 17.60 1.97
C ARG A 56 -7.21 16.16 2.17
N HIS A 57 -6.87 15.26 1.24
CA HIS A 57 -7.32 13.87 1.25
C HIS A 57 -6.20 12.86 1.58
N GLU A 58 -5.14 13.30 2.28
CA GLU A 58 -3.98 12.44 2.58
C GLU A 58 -4.36 11.12 3.30
N LYS A 59 -5.43 11.14 4.10
CA LYS A 59 -5.92 9.99 4.87
C LYS A 59 -6.66 8.96 4.02
N ALA A 60 -7.08 9.34 2.81
CA ALA A 60 -7.68 8.42 1.86
C ALA A 60 -6.62 7.62 1.07
N ILE A 61 -5.35 8.04 1.15
CA ILE A 61 -4.23 7.41 0.45
C ILE A 61 -3.54 6.44 1.40
N ALA A 62 -3.28 5.23 0.91
CA ALA A 62 -2.57 4.21 1.65
C ALA A 62 -1.05 4.37 1.52
N TRP A 63 -0.43 5.08 2.47
CA TRP A 63 1.03 5.30 2.50
C TRP A 63 1.83 4.12 3.01
N LYS A 64 1.27 3.43 4.01
CA LYS A 64 1.77 2.16 4.56
C LYS A 64 0.65 1.14 4.51
N ILE A 65 1.02 -0.14 4.56
CA ILE A 65 0.05 -1.23 4.63
C ILE A 65 -0.86 -1.12 5.87
N THR A 66 -0.33 -0.60 6.99
CA THR A 66 -1.09 -0.28 8.21
C THR A 66 -2.12 0.84 8.02
N ASN A 67 -2.01 1.64 6.96
CA ASN A 67 -2.99 2.68 6.62
C ASN A 67 -4.13 2.17 5.75
N ILE A 68 -4.12 0.90 5.31
CA ILE A 68 -5.23 0.30 4.57
C ILE A 68 -6.19 -0.31 5.59
N PRO A 69 -7.30 0.38 5.96
CA PRO A 69 -8.28 -0.22 6.84
C PRO A 69 -8.92 -1.42 6.13
N GLY A 70 -8.78 -2.61 6.71
CA GLY A 70 -9.56 -3.77 6.28
C GLY A 70 -11.06 -3.55 6.53
N ILE A 71 -11.89 -4.29 5.79
CA ILE A 71 -13.32 -4.40 6.12
C ILE A 71 -13.44 -5.31 7.34
N ILE A 72 -14.19 -4.87 8.34
CA ILE A 72 -14.43 -5.68 9.54
C ILE A 72 -15.18 -6.96 9.11
N PRO A 73 -14.68 -8.18 9.42
CA PRO A 73 -15.31 -9.42 8.98
C PRO A 73 -16.78 -9.58 9.42
N THR A 74 -17.18 -8.91 10.52
CA THR A 74 -18.57 -8.88 10.99
C THR A 74 -19.49 -8.05 10.10
N PHE A 75 -18.94 -7.08 9.34
CA PHE A 75 -19.70 -6.24 8.43
C PHE A 75 -19.92 -6.95 7.09
N CYS A 76 -18.86 -7.55 6.55
CA CYS A 76 -18.91 -8.29 5.30
C CYS A 76 -17.83 -9.36 5.28
N SER A 77 -18.22 -10.60 5.00
CA SER A 77 -17.32 -11.71 4.76
C SER A 77 -17.60 -12.32 3.40
N HIS A 78 -16.56 -12.62 2.64
CA HIS A 78 -16.72 -13.38 1.41
C HIS A 78 -16.93 -14.86 1.73
N LYS A 79 -17.95 -15.47 1.12
CA LYS A 79 -18.16 -16.92 1.14
C LYS A 79 -17.79 -17.48 -0.24
N ILE A 80 -16.74 -18.29 -0.28
CA ILE A 80 -16.40 -19.05 -1.48
C ILE A 80 -17.38 -20.22 -1.56
N LEU A 81 -18.21 -20.26 -2.61
CA LEU A 81 -19.10 -21.38 -2.87
C LEU A 81 -18.29 -22.48 -3.56
N LEU A 82 -18.41 -23.71 -3.05
CA LEU A 82 -17.78 -24.89 -3.62
C LEU A 82 -18.83 -25.78 -4.27
N GLU A 83 -18.43 -26.53 -5.29
CA GLU A 83 -19.28 -27.51 -5.94
C GLU A 83 -19.66 -28.63 -4.95
N GLU A 84 -20.87 -29.16 -5.11
CA GLU A 84 -21.36 -30.25 -4.28
C GLU A 84 -20.50 -31.51 -4.47
N GLY A 85 -20.07 -32.13 -3.36
CA GLY A 85 -19.15 -33.27 -3.38
C GLY A 85 -17.66 -32.92 -3.50
N SER A 86 -17.29 -31.64 -3.53
CA SER A 86 -15.87 -31.24 -3.50
C SER A 86 -15.22 -31.56 -2.15
N ASN A 87 -14.00 -32.12 -2.21
CA ASN A 87 -13.21 -32.47 -1.03
C ASN A 87 -12.03 -31.50 -0.87
N PRO A 88 -11.65 -31.15 0.37
CA PRO A 88 -10.43 -30.39 0.60
C PRO A 88 -9.21 -31.21 0.20
N VAL A 89 -8.30 -30.61 -0.58
CA VAL A 89 -7.07 -31.25 -1.05
C VAL A 89 -5.86 -30.49 -0.50
N ARG A 90 -4.95 -31.20 0.17
CA ARG A 90 -3.66 -30.66 0.59
C ARG A 90 -2.60 -30.93 -0.47
N GLN A 91 -2.11 -29.88 -1.11
CA GLN A 91 -0.98 -29.99 -2.04
C GLN A 91 0.35 -29.93 -1.29
N PRO A 92 1.39 -30.64 -1.76
CA PRO A 92 2.74 -30.50 -1.21
C PRO A 92 3.29 -29.08 -1.48
N GLN A 93 4.06 -28.56 -0.54
CA GLN A 93 4.67 -27.23 -0.68
C GLN A 93 5.70 -27.24 -1.82
N ARG A 94 5.60 -26.25 -2.72
CA ARG A 94 6.56 -26.09 -3.81
C ARG A 94 7.87 -25.52 -3.28
N ARG A 95 9.00 -25.90 -3.92
CA ARG A 95 10.30 -25.32 -3.60
C ARG A 95 10.34 -23.86 -4.03
N VAL A 96 10.78 -22.99 -3.13
CA VAL A 96 11.03 -21.58 -3.41
C VAL A 96 12.40 -21.45 -4.06
N ASN A 97 12.58 -20.45 -4.93
CA ASN A 97 13.90 -20.09 -5.46
C ASN A 97 14.77 -19.56 -4.30
N PRO A 98 15.94 -20.16 -3.98
CA PRO A 98 16.79 -19.72 -2.89
C PRO A 98 17.17 -18.23 -2.97
N ASN A 99 17.33 -17.68 -4.17
CA ASN A 99 17.66 -16.26 -4.37
C ASN A 99 16.53 -15.30 -3.95
N LEU A 100 15.30 -15.80 -3.82
CA LEU A 100 14.13 -15.01 -3.42
C LEU A 100 13.68 -15.33 -1.99
N GLU A 101 14.29 -16.32 -1.32
CA GLU A 101 13.82 -16.83 -0.05
C GLU A 101 13.78 -15.74 1.03
N GLU A 102 14.86 -14.95 1.13
CA GLU A 102 14.95 -13.86 2.12
C GLU A 102 13.93 -12.76 1.84
N VAL A 103 13.74 -12.37 0.58
CA VAL A 103 12.78 -11.34 0.17
C VAL A 103 11.34 -11.79 0.45
N VAL A 104 11.02 -13.05 0.12
CA VAL A 104 9.70 -13.64 0.40
C VAL A 104 9.45 -13.69 1.90
N LYS A 105 10.42 -14.13 2.69
CA LYS A 105 10.30 -14.20 4.15
C LYS A 105 10.07 -12.83 4.77
N ALA A 106 10.79 -11.81 4.32
CA ALA A 106 10.61 -10.43 4.79
C ALA A 106 9.20 -9.90 4.49
N GLU A 107 8.69 -10.14 3.28
CA GLU A 107 7.33 -9.69 2.93
C GLU A 107 6.26 -10.47 3.70
N VAL A 108 6.44 -11.78 3.93
CA VAL A 108 5.52 -12.59 4.75
C VAL A 108 5.43 -12.07 6.19
N ILE A 109 6.57 -11.77 6.82
CA ILE A 109 6.59 -11.21 8.18
C ILE A 109 5.84 -9.86 8.22
N LYS A 110 6.10 -8.99 7.25
CA LYS A 110 5.41 -7.70 7.13
C LYS A 110 3.89 -7.83 7.02
N LEU A 111 3.39 -8.87 6.34
CA LEU A 111 1.95 -9.14 6.22
C LEU A 111 1.35 -9.75 7.50
N LEU A 112 2.11 -10.61 8.19
CA LEU A 112 1.73 -11.17 9.49
C LEU A 112 1.62 -10.08 10.56
N ASP A 113 2.56 -9.13 10.60
CA ASP A 113 2.58 -8.03 11.58
C ASP A 113 1.34 -7.12 11.50
N VAL A 114 0.59 -7.18 10.39
CA VAL A 114 -0.63 -6.39 10.16
C VAL A 114 -1.89 -7.24 10.03
N ASP A 115 -1.82 -8.52 10.42
CA ASP A 115 -2.94 -9.48 10.46
C ASP A 115 -3.66 -9.64 9.10
N ILE A 116 -2.94 -9.55 7.98
CA ILE A 116 -3.51 -9.81 6.64
C ILE A 116 -3.48 -11.30 6.29
N ILE A 117 -2.45 -12.02 6.76
CA ILE A 117 -2.25 -13.47 6.57
C ILE A 117 -1.98 -14.17 7.89
#